data_AF-A0A5C4VBT3-F1
#
_entry.id   AF-A0A5C4VBT3-F1
#
_cell.length_a   1.000
_cell.length_b   1.000
_cell.length_c   1.000
_cell.angle_alpha   90.00
_cell.angle_beta   90.00
_cell.angle_gamma   90.00
#
_symmetry.space_group_name_H-M   'P 1'
#
loop_
_entity.id
_entity.type
_entity.pdbx_description
1 polymer ?
#
loop_
_entity_poly.entity_id
_entity_poly.type
_entity_poly.pdbx_seq_one_letter_code
_entity_poly.pdbx_strand_id
1 'polypeptide(L)'
;MNERTSGRDGDELPPWPPRLPVGPAGPAGPADPYAVPPETAARAELLLGRLLSPLRLLGHMTLAVGFGLISAAFFSSVEFSADGETDEARTGLLVGLPALAVATWLLTLLLRSGHRAAAELAPLLRAAPLAAPSMPGRRLLFGAVSGAGLLFTLVCLGAGAREALVGSDDERGNGPVVAALLVWGLLALAWSVPGLVRALRHRRPRWVPPPVGWAPGQPPVESASPPPDSPEGRRRQLYANYRSAAEPWALSRLSARASRWIGGLSRWRALLLSALLCLVGCGLALLAAVLPRRSNDFLVWPLLALAACFLVLLLLEIVHYGSRVGFLTLFVLGGICVAIMGWQGHQELALRERGEWATAEIVSKRSPARGGTTCEVRLVDDGRTLSQRLASCEREGVGDRLPLFYDPRDRVAPARDVPTLALPAGFGGVGGSLLLITTLASVNDGHTRRRRLDLIGQAA
;
A
#
# COMPACT_ATOMS: atom_id res chain seq x y z
N MET A 1 -95.71 -4.37 38.35
CA MET A 1 -95.81 -4.86 36.96
C MET A 1 -95.04 -3.91 36.07
N ASN A 2 -94.44 -4.45 35.00
CA ASN A 2 -93.53 -3.86 34.00
C ASN A 2 -92.06 -3.99 34.40
N GLU A 3 -91.47 -5.17 34.19
CA GLU A 3 -90.89 -5.71 32.94
C GLU A 3 -89.48 -5.19 32.66
N ARG A 4 -88.54 -6.12 32.87
CA ARG A 4 -87.15 -6.07 32.42
C ARG A 4 -87.10 -6.19 30.90
N THR A 5 -86.39 -5.29 30.24
CA THR A 5 -85.81 -5.55 28.92
C THR A 5 -84.30 -5.37 29.00
N SER A 6 -83.60 -6.51 29.00
CA SER A 6 -82.16 -6.57 28.83
C SER A 6 -81.84 -6.34 27.35
N GLY A 7 -81.46 -5.12 26.98
CA GLY A 7 -80.78 -4.83 25.73
C GLY A 7 -79.31 -5.20 25.87
N ARG A 8 -78.97 -6.45 25.50
CA ARG A 8 -77.60 -6.90 25.32
C ARG A 8 -77.24 -6.67 23.86
N ASP A 9 -76.98 -5.42 23.51
CA ASP A 9 -76.36 -5.09 22.22
C ASP A 9 -74.90 -5.53 22.29
N GLY A 10 -74.58 -6.54 21.50
CA GLY A 10 -73.22 -6.98 21.28
C GLY A 10 -72.50 -5.91 20.47
N ASP A 11 -71.57 -5.19 21.13
CA ASP A 11 -70.50 -4.45 20.46
C ASP A 11 -69.60 -5.46 19.73
N GLU A 12 -70.03 -5.91 18.55
CA GLU A 12 -69.14 -6.49 17.55
C GLU A 12 -68.22 -5.37 17.07
N LEU A 13 -67.06 -5.26 17.72
CA LEU A 13 -65.94 -4.48 17.21
C LEU A 13 -65.68 -4.90 15.77
N PRO A 14 -65.62 -3.95 14.81
CA PRO A 14 -65.37 -4.28 13.41
C PRO A 14 -64.06 -5.07 13.30
N PRO A 15 -64.00 -6.12 12.47
CA PRO A 15 -62.82 -6.96 12.34
C PRO A 15 -61.64 -6.09 11.89
N TRP A 16 -60.69 -5.89 12.80
CA TRP A 16 -59.43 -5.24 12.52
C TRP A 16 -58.45 -6.30 12.00
N PRO A 17 -57.74 -6.06 10.88
CA PRO A 17 -57.63 -4.80 10.15
C PRO A 17 -58.71 -4.61 9.05
N PRO A 18 -59.02 -3.34 8.68
CA PRO A 18 -59.96 -3.03 7.62
C PRO A 18 -59.52 -3.65 6.28
N ARG A 19 -60.48 -4.28 5.57
CA ARG A 19 -60.27 -4.78 4.21
C ARG A 19 -59.91 -3.59 3.31
N LEU A 20 -58.65 -3.53 2.87
CA LEU A 20 -58.19 -2.52 1.92
C LEU A 20 -59.00 -2.64 0.62
N PRO A 21 -59.40 -1.51 0.00
CA PRO A 21 -60.15 -1.51 -1.24
C PRO A 21 -59.34 -2.21 -2.33
N VAL A 22 -59.88 -3.32 -2.84
CA VAL A 22 -59.38 -3.99 -4.03
C VAL A 22 -59.75 -3.09 -5.21
N GLY A 23 -58.83 -2.22 -5.61
CA GLY A 23 -58.99 -1.39 -6.80
C GLY A 23 -59.20 -2.26 -8.04
N PRO A 24 -59.96 -1.78 -9.05
CA PRO A 24 -60.26 -2.55 -10.25
C PRO A 24 -58.96 -2.99 -10.93
N ALA A 25 -58.80 -4.30 -11.08
CA ALA A 25 -57.69 -4.92 -11.79
C ALA A 25 -57.74 -4.48 -13.26
N GLY A 26 -56.93 -3.49 -13.62
CA GLY A 26 -56.62 -3.21 -15.01
C GLY A 26 -55.94 -4.43 -15.67
N PRO A 27 -55.97 -4.55 -17.01
CA PRO A 27 -55.37 -5.67 -17.74
C PRO A 27 -53.83 -5.76 -17.59
N ALA A 28 -53.20 -4.79 -16.94
CA ALA A 28 -51.88 -4.95 -16.35
C ALA A 28 -52.07 -5.55 -14.95
N GLY A 29 -51.86 -6.87 -14.83
CA GLY A 29 -51.87 -7.57 -13.53
C GLY A 29 -51.05 -6.80 -12.48
N PRO A 30 -51.35 -6.98 -11.17
CA PRO A 30 -50.79 -6.16 -10.10
C PRO A 30 -49.28 -6.03 -10.32
N ALA A 31 -48.85 -4.81 -10.67
CA ALA A 31 -47.46 -4.53 -10.97
C ALA A 31 -46.67 -4.99 -9.75
N ASP A 32 -45.90 -6.07 -9.93
CA ASP A 32 -45.12 -6.65 -8.86
C ASP A 32 -44.30 -5.48 -8.27
N PRO A 33 -44.56 -5.07 -7.00
CA PRO A 33 -43.89 -3.90 -6.43
C PRO A 33 -42.36 -4.11 -6.33
N TYR A 34 -41.90 -5.32 -6.64
CA TYR A 34 -40.51 -5.72 -6.72
C TYR A 34 -39.97 -5.84 -8.15
N ALA A 35 -40.76 -5.50 -9.18
CA ALA A 35 -40.32 -5.46 -10.56
C ALA A 35 -39.22 -4.41 -10.75
N VAL A 36 -38.00 -4.90 -10.94
CA VAL A 36 -36.82 -4.07 -11.19
C VAL A 36 -36.92 -3.52 -12.63
N PRO A 37 -36.80 -2.19 -12.84
CA PRO A 37 -36.78 -1.64 -14.19
C PRO A 37 -35.67 -2.28 -15.05
N PRO A 38 -35.94 -2.66 -16.30
CA PRO A 38 -34.99 -3.41 -17.14
C PRO A 38 -33.67 -2.66 -17.35
N GLU A 39 -33.72 -1.32 -17.40
CA GLU A 39 -32.53 -0.46 -17.49
C GLU A 39 -31.61 -0.57 -16.26
N THR A 40 -32.20 -0.66 -15.06
CA THR A 40 -31.42 -0.79 -13.82
C THR A 40 -30.76 -2.15 -13.71
N ALA A 41 -31.45 -3.22 -14.15
CA ALA A 41 -30.91 -4.56 -14.23
C ALA A 41 -29.75 -4.64 -15.25
N ALA A 42 -29.93 -4.09 -16.46
CA ALA A 42 -28.89 -4.06 -17.50
C ALA A 42 -27.65 -3.25 -17.06
N ARG A 43 -27.86 -2.11 -16.37
CA ARG A 43 -26.75 -1.29 -15.84
C ARG A 43 -26.02 -2.01 -14.71
N ALA A 44 -26.73 -2.67 -13.80
CA ALA A 44 -26.14 -3.48 -12.74
C ALA A 44 -25.32 -4.64 -13.33
N GLU A 45 -25.83 -5.31 -14.36
CA GLU A 45 -25.14 -6.39 -15.07
C GLU A 45 -23.85 -5.92 -15.74
N LEU A 46 -23.87 -4.78 -16.42
CA LEU A 46 -22.69 -4.20 -17.06
C LEU A 46 -21.59 -3.85 -16.03
N LEU A 47 -21.98 -3.21 -14.92
CA LEU A 47 -21.04 -2.85 -13.84
C LEU A 47 -20.48 -4.09 -13.12
N LEU A 48 -21.33 -5.07 -12.81
CA LEU A 48 -20.91 -6.35 -12.25
C LEU A 48 -19.97 -7.08 -13.22
N GLY A 49 -20.28 -7.02 -14.52
CA GLY A 49 -19.49 -7.60 -15.58
C GLY A 49 -18.10 -6.98 -15.72
N ARG A 50 -17.97 -5.66 -15.53
CA ARG A 50 -16.69 -4.93 -15.48
C ARG A 50 -15.89 -5.19 -14.20
N LEU A 51 -16.57 -5.41 -13.08
CA LEU A 51 -15.91 -5.75 -11.81
C LEU A 51 -15.39 -7.19 -11.80
N LEU A 52 -16.17 -8.10 -12.37
CA LEU A 52 -15.87 -9.53 -12.46
C LEU A 52 -15.30 -9.94 -13.83
N SER A 53 -14.63 -9.03 -14.55
CA SER A 53 -14.07 -9.39 -15.84
C SER A 53 -12.82 -10.26 -15.68
N PRO A 54 -12.70 -11.39 -16.40
CA PRO A 54 -11.52 -12.25 -16.34
C PRO A 54 -10.25 -11.54 -16.82
N LEU A 55 -10.38 -10.64 -17.80
CA LEU A 55 -9.27 -9.79 -18.26
C LEU A 55 -8.70 -8.89 -17.16
N ARG A 56 -9.57 -8.40 -16.26
CA ARG A 56 -9.13 -7.58 -15.14
C ARG A 56 -8.42 -8.43 -14.11
N LEU A 57 -8.93 -9.62 -13.81
CA LEU A 57 -8.29 -10.58 -12.93
C LEU A 57 -6.90 -10.96 -13.45
N LEU A 58 -6.81 -11.28 -14.75
CA LEU A 58 -5.56 -11.53 -15.46
C LEU A 58 -4.63 -10.32 -15.38
N GLY A 59 -5.14 -9.11 -15.63
CA GLY A 59 -4.37 -7.86 -15.52
C GLY A 59 -3.84 -7.57 -14.12
N HIS A 60 -4.56 -7.94 -13.06
CA HIS A 60 -4.03 -7.83 -11.69
C HIS A 60 -2.97 -8.90 -11.43
N MET A 61 -3.15 -10.12 -11.92
CA MET A 61 -2.15 -11.18 -11.78
C MET A 61 -0.87 -10.83 -12.54
N THR A 62 -0.96 -10.41 -13.80
CA THR A 62 0.21 -10.04 -14.60
C THR A 62 0.94 -8.84 -14.02
N LEU A 63 0.23 -7.86 -13.46
CA LEU A 63 0.87 -6.73 -12.78
C LEU A 63 1.43 -7.08 -11.41
N ALA A 64 0.79 -7.96 -10.64
CA ALA A 64 1.33 -8.40 -9.36
C ALA A 64 2.59 -9.24 -9.57
N VAL A 65 2.57 -10.15 -10.56
CA VAL A 65 3.72 -10.95 -10.97
C VAL A 65 4.80 -10.06 -11.58
N GLY A 66 4.44 -9.16 -12.48
CA GLY A 66 5.39 -8.20 -13.05
C GLY A 66 6.01 -7.31 -11.98
N PHE A 67 5.21 -6.78 -11.04
CA PHE A 67 5.71 -5.99 -9.92
C PHE A 67 6.64 -6.79 -9.02
N GLY A 68 6.31 -8.04 -8.69
CA GLY A 68 7.18 -8.89 -7.90
C GLY A 68 8.49 -9.24 -8.61
N LEU A 69 8.46 -9.50 -9.92
CA LEU A 69 9.66 -9.74 -10.72
C LEU A 69 10.53 -8.49 -10.82
N ILE A 70 9.93 -7.34 -11.10
CA ILE A 70 10.63 -6.05 -11.15
C ILE A 70 11.20 -5.68 -9.78
N SER A 71 10.45 -5.92 -8.70
CA SER A 71 10.93 -5.67 -7.32
C SER A 71 12.10 -6.59 -7.00
N ALA A 72 12.00 -7.88 -7.31
CA ALA A 72 13.07 -8.84 -7.08
C ALA A 72 14.33 -8.46 -7.87
N ALA A 73 14.18 -8.12 -9.15
CA ALA A 73 15.29 -7.63 -9.98
C ALA A 73 15.90 -6.34 -9.39
N PHE A 74 15.06 -5.37 -8.99
CA PHE A 74 15.52 -4.14 -8.38
C PHE A 74 16.28 -4.38 -7.06
N PHE A 75 15.75 -5.21 -6.16
CA PHE A 75 16.40 -5.52 -4.89
C PHE A 75 17.71 -6.27 -5.11
N SER A 76 17.75 -7.24 -6.04
CA SER A 76 18.99 -7.88 -6.44
C SER A 76 19.99 -6.86 -6.98
N SER A 77 19.58 -5.91 -7.82
CA SER A 77 20.47 -4.87 -8.34
C SER A 77 20.96 -3.87 -7.28
N VAL A 78 20.15 -3.59 -6.24
CA VAL A 78 20.59 -2.80 -5.08
C VAL A 78 21.62 -3.57 -4.25
N GLU A 79 21.46 -4.89 -4.13
CA GLU A 79 22.41 -5.78 -3.46
C GLU A 79 23.73 -5.86 -4.26
N PHE A 80 23.67 -6.07 -5.58
CA PHE A 80 24.82 -5.97 -6.49
C PHE A 80 25.51 -4.59 -6.41
N SER A 81 24.74 -3.51 -6.18
CA SER A 81 25.31 -2.17 -5.95
C SER A 81 26.08 -2.07 -4.64
N ALA A 82 25.56 -2.67 -3.57
CA ALA A 82 26.26 -2.73 -2.28
C ALA A 82 27.51 -3.60 -2.38
N ASP A 83 27.49 -4.57 -3.30
CA ASP A 83 28.59 -5.46 -3.64
C ASP A 83 29.62 -4.83 -4.60
N GLY A 84 29.56 -3.53 -4.89
CA GLY A 84 30.55 -2.82 -5.71
C GLY A 84 30.41 -3.05 -7.23
N GLU A 85 29.36 -3.75 -7.68
CA GLU A 85 29.13 -4.07 -9.08
C GLU A 85 28.38 -2.93 -9.79
N THR A 86 29.12 -1.87 -10.11
CA THR A 86 28.51 -0.58 -10.49
C THR A 86 27.70 -0.58 -11.79
N ASP A 87 28.05 -1.40 -12.77
CA ASP A 87 27.37 -1.39 -14.08
C ASP A 87 26.05 -2.18 -14.11
N GLU A 88 26.01 -3.36 -13.48
CA GLU A 88 24.79 -4.15 -13.33
C GLU A 88 23.81 -3.52 -12.33
N ALA A 89 24.35 -2.95 -11.25
CA ALA A 89 23.59 -2.11 -10.33
C ALA A 89 22.96 -0.91 -11.04
N ARG A 90 23.73 -0.17 -11.84
CA ARG A 90 23.22 0.99 -12.58
C ARG A 90 22.15 0.61 -13.58
N THR A 91 22.32 -0.46 -14.35
CA THR A 91 21.30 -0.91 -15.31
C THR A 91 20.04 -1.38 -14.60
N GLY A 92 20.19 -2.17 -13.54
CA GLY A 92 19.07 -2.62 -12.72
C GLY A 92 18.32 -1.48 -12.01
N LEU A 93 19.03 -0.44 -11.55
CA LEU A 93 18.43 0.75 -10.97
C LEU A 93 17.75 1.63 -12.04
N LEU A 94 18.42 1.86 -13.18
CA LEU A 94 17.91 2.69 -14.28
C LEU A 94 16.69 2.08 -14.98
N VAL A 95 16.61 0.75 -15.07
CA VAL A 95 15.47 0.06 -15.68
C VAL A 95 14.43 -0.33 -14.63
N GLY A 96 14.87 -0.80 -13.46
CA GLY A 96 14.02 -1.29 -12.38
C GLY A 96 13.15 -0.20 -11.75
N LEU A 97 13.69 0.99 -11.46
CA LEU A 97 12.90 2.11 -10.89
C LEU A 97 11.75 2.55 -11.81
N PRO A 98 11.98 2.88 -13.09
CA PRO A 98 10.87 3.27 -13.98
C PRO A 98 9.92 2.11 -14.24
N ALA A 99 10.40 0.87 -14.37
CA ALA A 99 9.53 -0.29 -14.50
C ALA A 99 8.64 -0.47 -13.25
N LEU A 100 9.20 -0.29 -12.05
CA LEU A 100 8.47 -0.36 -10.79
C LEU A 100 7.43 0.76 -10.71
N ALA A 101 7.80 1.99 -11.09
CA ALA A 101 6.91 3.13 -11.12
C ALA A 101 5.74 2.91 -12.11
N VAL A 102 6.01 2.40 -13.31
CA VAL A 102 4.99 2.07 -14.32
C VAL A 102 4.09 0.94 -13.83
N ALA A 103 4.65 -0.15 -13.31
CA ALA A 103 3.87 -1.26 -12.75
C ALA A 103 2.97 -0.80 -11.60
N THR A 104 3.51 0.02 -10.70
CA THR A 104 2.76 0.64 -9.60
C THR A 104 1.64 1.53 -10.13
N TRP A 105 1.93 2.37 -11.12
CA TRP A 105 0.94 3.24 -11.74
C TRP A 105 -0.19 2.45 -12.40
N LEU A 106 0.12 1.44 -13.21
CA LEU A 106 -0.87 0.56 -13.84
C LEU A 106 -1.73 -0.17 -12.80
N LEU A 107 -1.10 -0.68 -11.73
CA LEU A 107 -1.82 -1.31 -10.62
C LEU A 107 -2.78 -0.31 -9.96
N THR A 108 -2.35 0.93 -9.70
CA THR A 108 -3.24 1.95 -9.13
C THR A 108 -4.39 2.33 -10.05
N LEU A 109 -4.19 2.39 -11.38
CA LEU A 109 -5.26 2.64 -12.35
C LEU A 109 -6.30 1.53 -12.35
N LEU A 110 -5.85 0.28 -12.30
CA LEU A 110 -6.71 -0.89 -12.21
C LEU A 110 -7.47 -0.98 -10.89
N LEU A 111 -6.85 -0.62 -9.77
CA LEU A 111 -7.56 -0.51 -8.49
C LEU A 111 -8.60 0.61 -8.53
N ARG A 112 -8.25 1.76 -9.11
CA ARG A 112 -9.13 2.94 -9.21
C ARG A 112 -10.36 2.69 -10.07
N SER A 113 -10.20 2.06 -11.23
CA SER A 113 -11.35 1.71 -12.09
C SER A 113 -12.31 0.74 -11.40
N GLY A 114 -11.81 -0.07 -10.47
CA GLY A 114 -12.58 -1.05 -9.72
C GLY A 114 -13.34 -0.41 -8.60
N HIS A 115 -12.69 0.53 -7.91
CA HIS A 115 -13.35 1.37 -6.93
C HIS A 115 -14.48 2.19 -7.54
N ARG A 116 -14.29 2.79 -8.73
CA ARG A 116 -15.38 3.53 -9.41
C ARG A 116 -16.58 2.62 -9.72
N ALA A 117 -16.34 1.47 -10.35
CA ALA A 117 -17.41 0.53 -10.66
C ALA A 117 -18.12 -0.01 -9.42
N ALA A 118 -17.38 -0.27 -8.32
CA ALA A 118 -17.97 -0.70 -7.06
C ALA A 118 -18.77 0.42 -6.37
N ALA A 119 -18.28 1.66 -6.43
CA ALA A 119 -18.96 2.83 -5.87
C ALA A 119 -20.26 3.16 -6.63
N GLU A 120 -20.31 2.94 -7.95
CA GLU A 120 -21.54 3.09 -8.75
C GLU A 120 -22.53 1.93 -8.52
N LEU A 121 -22.01 0.72 -8.34
CA LEU A 121 -22.84 -0.47 -8.12
C LEU A 121 -23.50 -0.49 -6.73
N ALA A 122 -22.79 -0.06 -5.69
CA ALA A 122 -23.29 -0.10 -4.32
C ALA A 122 -24.64 0.61 -4.09
N PRO A 123 -24.86 1.88 -4.54
CA PRO A 123 -26.16 2.53 -4.39
C PRO A 123 -27.23 1.89 -5.26
N LEU A 124 -26.89 1.43 -6.47
CA LEU A 124 -27.82 0.72 -7.36
C LEU A 124 -28.37 -0.55 -6.70
N LEU A 125 -27.49 -1.36 -6.09
CA LEU A 125 -27.91 -2.58 -5.39
C LEU A 125 -28.63 -2.33 -4.06
N ARG A 126 -28.45 -1.15 -3.44
CA ARG A 126 -29.26 -0.75 -2.27
C ARG A 126 -30.68 -0.37 -2.69
N ALA A 127 -30.83 0.34 -3.81
CA ALA A 127 -32.12 0.75 -4.33
C ALA A 127 -32.91 -0.43 -4.92
N ALA A 128 -32.22 -1.35 -5.59
CA ALA A 128 -32.82 -2.52 -6.23
C ALA A 128 -31.97 -3.78 -5.95
N PRO A 129 -32.10 -4.42 -4.78
CA PRO A 129 -31.28 -5.58 -4.42
C PRO A 129 -31.49 -6.79 -5.34
N LEU A 130 -32.68 -6.89 -5.96
CA LEU A 130 -33.02 -7.93 -6.94
C LEU A 130 -32.41 -7.69 -8.33
N ALA A 131 -31.87 -6.50 -8.61
CA ALA A 131 -31.24 -6.16 -9.89
C ALA A 131 -29.92 -6.92 -10.15
N ALA A 132 -29.38 -7.61 -9.15
CA ALA A 132 -28.13 -8.35 -9.28
C ALA A 132 -28.34 -9.65 -10.10
N PRO A 133 -27.77 -9.76 -11.31
CA PRO A 133 -27.87 -10.98 -12.10
C PRO A 133 -27.15 -12.14 -11.41
N SER A 134 -27.68 -13.35 -11.56
CA SER A 134 -26.99 -14.57 -11.15
C SER A 134 -25.85 -14.84 -12.12
N MET A 135 -24.61 -14.61 -11.68
CA MET A 135 -23.39 -14.94 -12.46
C MET A 135 -22.64 -16.13 -11.86
N PRO A 136 -23.19 -17.36 -11.86
CA PRO A 136 -22.57 -18.51 -11.21
C PRO A 136 -21.19 -18.85 -11.81
N GLY A 137 -21.05 -18.82 -13.14
CA GLY A 137 -19.79 -19.15 -13.81
C GLY A 137 -18.64 -18.18 -13.48
N ARG A 138 -18.91 -16.87 -13.47
CA ARG A 138 -17.88 -15.87 -13.12
C ARG A 138 -17.47 -15.94 -11.65
N ARG A 139 -18.40 -16.32 -10.76
CA ARG A 139 -18.10 -16.53 -9.33
C ARG A 139 -17.22 -17.75 -9.12
N LEU A 140 -17.51 -18.85 -9.79
CA LEU A 140 -16.66 -20.05 -9.77
C LEU A 140 -15.27 -19.71 -10.27
N LEU A 141 -15.15 -18.95 -11.36
CA LEU A 141 -13.86 -18.52 -11.89
C LEU A 141 -13.09 -17.62 -10.90
N PHE A 142 -13.73 -16.60 -10.33
CA PHE A 142 -13.09 -15.75 -9.31
C PHE A 142 -12.70 -16.54 -8.06
N GLY A 143 -13.55 -17.47 -7.62
CA GLY A 143 -13.29 -18.36 -6.50
C GLY A 143 -12.12 -19.29 -6.77
N ALA A 144 -12.08 -19.92 -7.94
CA ALA A 144 -11.01 -20.82 -8.36
C ALA A 144 -9.66 -20.09 -8.45
N VAL A 145 -9.63 -18.91 -9.07
CA VAL A 145 -8.39 -18.13 -9.19
C VAL A 145 -7.95 -17.55 -7.84
N SER A 146 -8.89 -17.10 -7.00
CA SER A 146 -8.54 -16.66 -5.64
C SER A 146 -8.05 -17.85 -4.79
N GLY A 147 -8.60 -19.04 -4.98
CA GLY A 147 -8.14 -20.28 -4.36
C GLY A 147 -6.72 -20.67 -4.82
N ALA A 148 -6.45 -20.59 -6.12
CA ALA A 148 -5.12 -20.79 -6.68
C ALA A 148 -4.10 -19.78 -6.13
N GLY A 149 -4.49 -18.51 -5.99
CA GLY A 149 -3.67 -17.47 -5.37
C GLY A 149 -3.36 -17.75 -3.89
N LEU A 150 -4.35 -18.27 -3.12
CA LEU A 150 -4.12 -18.70 -1.73
C LEU A 150 -3.19 -19.91 -1.64
N LEU A 151 -3.33 -20.88 -2.55
CA LEU A 151 -2.39 -22.01 -2.65
C LEU A 151 -0.97 -21.52 -2.93
N PHE A 152 -0.82 -20.58 -3.87
CA PHE A 152 0.47 -19.95 -4.15
C PHE A 152 1.05 -19.22 -2.92
N THR A 153 0.22 -18.47 -2.18
CA THR A 153 0.62 -17.87 -0.90
C THR A 153 1.15 -18.92 0.08
N LEU A 154 0.45 -20.04 0.26
CA LEU A 154 0.88 -21.10 1.17
C LEU A 154 2.21 -21.71 0.75
N VAL A 155 2.41 -21.93 -0.56
CA VAL A 155 3.68 -22.42 -1.11
C VAL A 155 4.81 -21.42 -0.84
N CYS A 156 4.60 -20.13 -1.13
CA CYS A 156 5.62 -19.10 -0.93
C CYS A 156 5.97 -18.92 0.56
N LEU A 157 4.97 -18.77 1.43
CA LEU A 157 5.20 -18.62 2.87
C LEU A 157 5.82 -19.89 3.48
N GLY A 158 5.37 -21.07 3.07
CA GLY A 158 5.93 -22.34 3.52
C GLY A 158 7.37 -22.54 3.07
N ALA A 159 7.70 -22.22 1.82
CA ALA A 159 9.07 -22.27 1.32
C ALA A 159 9.98 -21.23 2.02
N GLY A 160 9.48 -20.00 2.23
CA GLY A 160 10.21 -18.96 2.95
C GLY A 160 10.45 -19.31 4.41
N ALA A 161 9.45 -19.86 5.10
CA ALA A 161 9.58 -20.32 6.48
C ALA A 161 10.51 -21.53 6.60
N ARG A 162 10.43 -22.48 5.65
CA ARG A 162 11.35 -23.62 5.60
C ARG A 162 12.80 -23.16 5.42
N GLU A 163 13.07 -22.24 4.50
CA GLU A 163 14.42 -21.69 4.33
C GLU A 163 14.89 -20.88 5.55
N ALA A 164 13.99 -20.17 6.22
CA ALA A 164 14.33 -19.45 7.44
C ALA A 164 14.66 -20.38 8.63
N LEU A 165 14.02 -21.57 8.69
CA LEU A 165 14.13 -22.51 9.81
C LEU A 165 15.14 -23.64 9.58
N VAL A 166 15.37 -24.03 8.33
CA VAL A 166 16.26 -25.14 7.93
C VAL A 166 17.65 -24.63 7.52
N GLY A 167 17.92 -23.34 7.65
CA GLY A 167 19.25 -22.77 7.43
C GLY A 167 20.29 -23.60 8.18
N SER A 168 21.05 -24.40 7.42
CA SER A 168 22.01 -25.34 7.96
C SER A 168 23.05 -24.57 8.77
N ASP A 169 23.54 -25.17 9.86
CA ASP A 169 24.45 -24.52 10.82
C ASP A 169 25.74 -23.94 10.19
N ASP A 170 26.03 -24.20 8.90
CA ASP A 170 27.21 -23.66 8.17
C ASP A 170 26.90 -22.79 6.92
N GLU A 171 25.68 -22.82 6.36
CA GLU A 171 25.28 -21.92 5.27
C GLU A 171 24.25 -20.92 5.78
N ARG A 172 24.69 -19.68 6.04
CA ARG A 172 23.80 -18.53 6.28
C ARG A 172 22.69 -18.56 5.23
N GLY A 173 21.47 -18.90 5.66
CA GLY A 173 20.32 -19.02 4.78
C GLY A 173 20.18 -17.78 3.89
N ASN A 174 19.76 -17.99 2.64
CA ASN A 174 19.60 -16.94 1.65
C ASN A 174 18.47 -15.98 2.06
N GLY A 175 18.77 -15.06 2.97
CA GLY A 175 17.87 -14.03 3.49
C GLY A 175 17.07 -13.28 2.42
N PRO A 176 17.66 -12.94 1.25
CA PRO A 176 16.92 -12.33 0.15
C PRO A 176 15.84 -13.25 -0.45
N VAL A 177 16.10 -14.56 -0.53
CA VAL A 177 15.14 -15.55 -1.04
C VAL A 177 13.99 -15.72 -0.05
N VAL A 178 14.31 -15.80 1.24
CA VAL A 178 13.30 -15.82 2.32
C VAL A 178 12.45 -14.54 2.26
N ALA A 179 13.09 -13.37 2.20
CA ALA A 179 12.39 -12.08 2.14
C ALA A 179 11.52 -11.97 0.89
N ALA A 180 12.01 -12.39 -0.28
CA ALA A 180 11.24 -12.41 -1.51
C ALA A 180 10.03 -13.34 -1.36
N LEU A 181 10.22 -14.60 -0.94
CA LEU A 181 9.14 -15.56 -0.77
C LEU A 181 8.08 -15.06 0.22
N LEU A 182 8.49 -14.39 1.30
CA LEU A 182 7.57 -13.76 2.24
C LEU A 182 6.79 -12.59 1.60
N VAL A 183 7.47 -11.69 0.90
CA VAL A 183 6.84 -10.55 0.19
C VAL A 183 5.85 -11.04 -0.87
N TRP A 184 6.24 -12.03 -1.67
CA TRP A 184 5.38 -12.67 -2.67
C TRP A 184 4.18 -13.36 -2.03
N GLY A 185 4.39 -14.08 -0.92
CA GLY A 185 3.31 -14.68 -0.13
C GLY A 185 2.31 -13.64 0.38
N LEU A 186 2.80 -12.54 0.94
CA LEU A 186 1.97 -11.45 1.45
C LEU A 186 1.21 -10.70 0.34
N LEU A 187 1.85 -10.42 -0.80
CA LEU A 187 1.20 -9.81 -1.96
C LEU A 187 0.10 -10.72 -2.52
N ALA A 188 0.39 -12.00 -2.68
CA ALA A 188 -0.59 -12.99 -3.10
C ALA A 188 -1.73 -13.10 -2.08
N LEU A 189 -1.45 -13.04 -0.77
CA LEU A 189 -2.48 -13.10 0.28
C LEU A 189 -3.41 -11.88 0.22
N ALA A 190 -2.81 -10.68 0.15
CA ALA A 190 -3.52 -9.42 0.08
C ALA A 190 -4.43 -9.31 -1.16
N TRP A 191 -4.11 -10.05 -2.22
CA TRP A 191 -4.92 -10.12 -3.43
C TRP A 191 -5.99 -11.23 -3.37
N SER A 192 -5.60 -12.42 -2.92
CA SER A 192 -6.45 -13.62 -2.96
C SER A 192 -7.58 -13.57 -1.94
N VAL A 193 -7.33 -13.01 -0.74
CA VAL A 193 -8.34 -12.92 0.31
C VAL A 193 -9.51 -12.02 -0.11
N PRO A 194 -9.32 -10.77 -0.60
CA PRO A 194 -10.43 -9.96 -1.09
C PRO A 194 -11.16 -10.56 -2.28
N GLY A 195 -10.44 -11.25 -3.18
CA GLY A 195 -11.03 -11.97 -4.31
C GLY A 195 -11.98 -13.07 -3.85
N LEU A 196 -11.53 -13.91 -2.91
CA LEU A 196 -12.32 -14.98 -2.32
C LEU A 196 -13.50 -14.43 -1.52
N VAL A 197 -13.27 -13.40 -0.70
CA VAL A 197 -14.34 -12.74 0.06
C VAL A 197 -15.40 -12.16 -0.88
N ARG A 198 -15.03 -11.58 -2.03
CA ARG A 198 -15.99 -11.12 -3.04
C ARG A 198 -16.76 -12.27 -3.70
N ALA A 199 -16.06 -13.35 -4.05
CA ALA A 199 -16.69 -14.55 -4.63
C ALA A 199 -17.73 -15.15 -3.66
N LEU A 200 -17.42 -15.16 -2.36
CA LEU A 200 -18.30 -15.69 -1.31
C LEU A 200 -19.42 -14.70 -0.91
N ARG A 201 -19.12 -13.40 -0.78
CA ARG A 201 -20.09 -12.36 -0.38
C ARG A 201 -21.17 -12.09 -1.41
N HIS A 202 -20.90 -12.33 -2.70
CA HIS A 202 -21.92 -12.15 -3.73
C HIS A 202 -23.00 -13.23 -3.74
N ARG A 203 -23.04 -14.17 -2.79
CA ARG A 203 -24.25 -15.00 -2.57
C ARG A 203 -25.46 -14.07 -2.54
N ARG A 204 -26.49 -14.38 -3.35
CA ARG A 204 -27.74 -13.61 -3.33
C ARG A 204 -28.12 -13.49 -1.85
N PRO A 205 -28.31 -12.28 -1.31
CA PRO A 205 -28.83 -12.18 0.05
C PRO A 205 -30.07 -13.06 0.08
N ARG A 206 -30.09 -14.04 0.98
CA ARG A 206 -31.23 -14.92 1.16
C ARG A 206 -32.37 -13.96 1.47
N TRP A 207 -33.32 -13.83 0.55
CA TRP A 207 -34.41 -12.87 0.71
C TRP A 207 -35.13 -13.28 1.99
N VAL A 208 -35.00 -12.44 3.02
CA VAL A 208 -35.79 -12.56 4.24
C VAL A 208 -37.01 -11.70 3.97
N PRO A 209 -38.23 -12.26 3.91
CA PRO A 209 -39.43 -11.44 3.81
C PRO A 209 -39.40 -10.37 4.91
N PRO A 210 -39.75 -9.11 4.60
CA PRO A 210 -39.87 -8.10 5.64
C PRO A 210 -40.85 -8.60 6.71
N PRO A 211 -40.60 -8.31 8.00
CA PRO A 211 -41.53 -8.67 9.05
C PRO A 211 -42.91 -8.06 8.77
N VAL A 212 -43.96 -8.82 9.07
CA VAL A 212 -45.35 -8.43 8.86
C VAL A 212 -45.60 -7.09 9.56
N GLY A 213 -46.00 -6.06 8.79
CA GLY A 213 -46.26 -4.70 9.30
C GLY A 213 -45.29 -3.61 8.80
N TRP A 214 -44.25 -3.95 8.05
CA TRP A 214 -43.41 -2.95 7.39
C TRP A 214 -44.15 -2.24 6.24
N ALA A 215 -44.22 -0.91 6.32
CA ALA A 215 -44.78 -0.09 5.25
C ALA A 215 -43.88 -0.17 4.00
N PRO A 216 -44.45 -0.38 2.80
CA PRO A 216 -43.71 -0.31 1.56
C PRO A 216 -43.00 1.05 1.44
N GLY A 217 -41.66 1.05 1.38
CA GLY A 217 -40.85 2.24 1.08
C GLY A 217 -39.98 2.81 2.22
N GLN A 218 -40.01 2.27 3.44
CA GLN A 218 -39.09 2.71 4.49
C GLN A 218 -37.75 1.95 4.45
N PRO A 219 -36.60 2.63 4.30
CA PRO A 219 -35.30 1.98 4.41
C PRO A 219 -35.01 1.58 5.88
N PRO A 220 -34.29 0.48 6.13
CA PRO A 220 -33.91 0.07 7.48
C PRO A 220 -33.16 1.17 8.23
N VAL A 221 -33.71 1.53 9.40
CA VAL A 221 -33.32 2.65 10.29
C VAL A 221 -31.83 2.63 10.67
N GLU A 222 -31.18 1.47 10.65
CA GLU A 222 -29.77 1.31 11.03
C GLU A 222 -28.76 1.71 9.93
N SER A 223 -29.24 2.15 8.76
CA SER A 223 -28.40 2.38 7.57
C SER A 223 -28.59 3.75 6.89
N ALA A 224 -29.27 4.69 7.54
CA ALA A 224 -29.39 6.05 7.03
C ALA A 224 -28.00 6.71 7.05
N SER A 225 -27.33 6.72 5.90
CA SER A 225 -26.10 7.50 5.73
C SER A 225 -26.42 8.97 6.01
N PRO A 226 -25.59 9.69 6.77
CA PRO A 226 -25.84 11.08 7.09
C PRO A 226 -25.99 11.86 5.77
N PRO A 227 -26.88 12.87 5.72
CA PRO A 227 -27.16 13.59 4.49
C PRO A 227 -25.86 14.17 3.92
N PRO A 228 -25.70 14.20 2.57
CA PRO A 228 -24.44 14.56 1.92
C PRO A 228 -23.93 15.95 2.32
N ASP A 229 -24.85 16.86 2.65
CA ASP A 229 -24.54 18.25 3.01
C ASP A 229 -24.22 18.43 4.50
N SER A 230 -24.52 17.43 5.33
CA SER A 230 -24.12 17.44 6.74
C SER A 230 -22.60 17.44 6.87
N PRO A 231 -22.03 18.00 7.96
CA PRO A 231 -20.59 17.96 8.19
C PRO A 231 -20.01 16.54 8.16
N GLU A 232 -20.78 15.55 8.65
CA GLU A 232 -20.40 14.14 8.58
C GLU A 232 -20.45 13.57 7.16
N GLY A 233 -21.46 13.94 6.37
CA GLY A 233 -21.57 13.60 4.96
C GLY A 233 -20.39 14.15 4.15
N ARG A 234 -20.03 15.42 4.35
CA ARG A 234 -18.90 16.09 3.69
C ARG A 234 -17.55 15.48 4.11
N ARG A 235 -17.37 15.09 5.37
CA ARG A 235 -16.19 14.31 5.82
C ARG A 235 -16.14 12.91 5.21
N ARG A 236 -17.26 12.19 5.15
CA ARG A 236 -17.32 10.89 4.47
C ARG A 236 -16.98 11.02 2.99
N GLN A 237 -17.41 12.10 2.33
CA GLN A 237 -17.02 12.37 0.94
C GLN A 237 -15.52 12.63 0.77
N LEU A 238 -14.86 13.30 1.74
CA LEU A 238 -13.39 13.47 1.74
C LEU A 238 -12.69 12.10 1.79
N TYR A 239 -13.20 11.17 2.61
CA TYR A 239 -12.61 9.85 2.80
C TYR A 239 -13.26 8.74 1.96
N ALA A 240 -14.12 9.05 1.00
CA ALA A 240 -14.86 8.06 0.20
C ALA A 240 -13.95 7.09 -0.58
N ASN A 241 -12.67 7.42 -0.75
CA ASN A 241 -11.68 6.55 -1.36
C ASN A 241 -11.11 5.47 -0.41
N TYR A 242 -11.34 5.59 0.91
CA TYR A 242 -10.91 4.63 1.92
C TYR A 242 -12.01 3.58 2.14
N ARG A 243 -11.60 2.30 2.24
CA ARG A 243 -12.53 1.16 2.38
C ARG A 243 -13.33 1.17 3.69
N SER A 244 -12.84 1.86 4.71
CA SER A 244 -13.51 2.02 6.00
C SER A 244 -14.24 3.35 6.06
N ALA A 245 -15.46 3.35 6.62
CA ALA A 245 -16.12 4.59 7.05
C ALA A 245 -15.36 5.30 8.19
N ALA A 246 -14.40 4.60 8.81
CA ALA A 246 -13.48 5.16 9.79
C ALA A 246 -12.49 6.13 9.13
N GLU A 247 -12.40 7.33 9.68
CA GLU A 247 -11.40 8.33 9.29
C GLU A 247 -9.97 7.77 9.52
N PRO A 248 -9.03 8.03 8.59
CA PRO A 248 -7.64 7.60 8.75
C PRO A 248 -6.95 8.28 9.95
N TRP A 249 -6.04 7.55 10.61
CA TRP A 249 -5.24 8.03 11.73
C TRP A 249 -4.34 9.20 11.32
N ALA A 250 -4.24 10.23 12.17
CA ALA A 250 -3.34 11.39 12.01
C ALA A 250 -2.71 11.78 13.34
N LEU A 251 -1.48 12.30 13.33
CA LEU A 251 -0.86 12.88 14.54
C LEU A 251 -1.62 14.10 15.02
N SER A 252 -2.13 14.91 14.09
CA SER A 252 -2.95 16.09 14.42
C SER A 252 -4.25 15.75 15.16
N ARG A 253 -4.66 14.47 15.23
CA ARG A 253 -5.76 14.01 16.12
C ARG A 253 -5.33 13.79 17.57
N LEU A 254 -4.04 13.55 17.83
CA LEU A 254 -3.53 13.48 19.21
C LEU A 254 -3.67 14.82 19.93
N SER A 255 -3.85 15.92 19.18
CA SER A 255 -4.20 17.22 19.77
C SER A 255 -5.29 17.94 18.97
N ALA A 256 -6.46 18.13 19.60
CA ALA A 256 -7.54 18.96 19.04
C ALA A 256 -7.12 20.42 18.75
N ARG A 257 -6.01 20.87 19.33
CA ARG A 257 -5.37 22.16 19.03
C ARG A 257 -4.69 22.17 17.67
N ALA A 258 -3.89 21.14 17.34
CA ALA A 258 -3.19 21.08 16.05
C ALA A 258 -4.19 20.96 14.89
N SER A 259 -5.23 20.14 15.03
CA SER A 259 -6.28 20.00 14.01
C SER A 259 -6.98 21.33 13.69
N ARG A 260 -7.31 22.13 14.73
CA ARG A 260 -7.90 23.47 14.57
C ARG A 260 -6.93 24.45 13.92
N TRP A 261 -5.67 24.45 14.35
CA TRP A 261 -4.64 25.32 13.79
C TRP A 261 -4.40 25.04 12.31
N ILE A 262 -4.30 23.77 11.95
CA ILE A 262 -4.11 23.32 10.56
C ILE A 262 -5.29 23.75 9.67
N GLY A 263 -6.52 23.64 10.17
CA GLY A 263 -7.71 24.10 9.45
C GLY A 263 -7.76 25.61 9.20
N GLY A 264 -7.06 26.40 10.03
CA GLY A 264 -6.94 27.85 9.89
C GLY A 264 -5.74 28.33 9.05
N LEU A 265 -4.86 27.43 8.60
CA LEU A 265 -3.73 27.81 7.77
C LEU A 265 -4.18 28.22 6.36
N SER A 266 -3.62 29.32 5.86
CA SER A 266 -3.76 29.64 4.44
C SER A 266 -3.04 28.61 3.58
N ARG A 267 -3.48 28.43 2.34
CA ARG A 267 -2.88 27.49 1.37
C ARG A 267 -1.36 27.61 1.31
N TRP A 268 -0.85 28.83 1.24
CA TRP A 268 0.59 29.09 1.18
C TRP A 268 1.32 28.65 2.45
N ARG A 269 0.75 28.90 3.64
CA ARG A 269 1.35 28.47 4.91
C ARG A 269 1.36 26.95 5.05
N ALA A 270 0.30 26.28 4.62
CA ALA A 270 0.25 24.81 4.62
C ALA A 270 1.30 24.20 3.68
N LEU A 271 1.45 24.76 2.47
CA LEU A 271 2.48 24.33 1.53
C LEU A 271 3.89 24.59 2.07
N LEU A 272 4.15 25.79 2.59
CA LEU A 272 5.44 26.15 3.18
C LEU A 272 5.79 25.25 4.37
N LEU A 273 4.85 25.01 5.28
CA LEU A 273 5.04 24.11 6.41
C LEU A 273 5.36 22.69 5.93
N SER A 274 4.64 22.19 4.93
CA SER A 274 4.89 20.84 4.38
C SER A 274 6.23 20.74 3.67
N ALA A 275 6.67 21.79 2.97
CA ALA A 275 8.00 21.86 2.37
C ALA A 275 9.08 21.86 3.44
N LEU A 276 8.93 22.69 4.49
CA LEU A 276 9.87 22.74 5.62
C LEU A 276 9.98 21.38 6.32
N LEU A 277 8.86 20.72 6.60
CA LEU A 277 8.86 19.38 7.18
C LEU A 277 9.56 18.38 6.26
N CYS A 278 9.28 18.40 4.95
CA CYS A 278 9.97 17.54 4.00
C CYS A 278 11.49 17.80 4.00
N LEU A 279 11.92 19.07 4.02
CA LEU A 279 13.33 19.45 4.09
C LEU A 279 13.99 18.99 5.39
N VAL A 280 13.28 19.03 6.53
CA VAL A 280 13.77 18.47 7.79
C VAL A 280 13.98 16.96 7.67
N GLY A 281 13.03 16.23 7.06
CA GLY A 281 13.17 14.79 6.80
C GLY A 281 14.38 14.47 5.91
N CYS A 282 14.55 15.20 4.81
CA CYS A 282 15.74 15.08 3.95
C CYS A 282 17.03 15.46 4.68
N GLY A 283 17.00 16.51 5.50
CA GLY A 283 18.12 16.96 6.31
C GLY A 283 18.55 15.93 7.36
N LEU A 284 17.60 15.23 7.99
CA LEU A 284 17.90 14.13 8.91
C LEU A 284 18.61 12.97 8.20
N ALA A 285 18.17 12.61 6.99
CA ALA A 285 18.85 11.58 6.20
C ALA A 285 20.26 12.02 5.75
N LEU A 286 20.43 13.30 5.38
CA LEU A 286 21.74 13.87 5.07
C LEU A 286 22.65 13.89 6.31
N LEU A 287 22.11 14.23 7.48
CA LEU A 287 22.83 14.16 8.74
C LEU A 287 23.22 12.72 9.08
N ALA A 288 22.36 11.74 8.80
CA ALA A 288 22.70 10.33 8.97
C ALA A 288 23.88 9.90 8.07
N ALA A 289 24.01 10.48 6.87
CA ALA A 289 25.16 10.23 6.00
C ALA A 289 26.44 10.93 6.50
N VAL A 290 26.35 12.18 6.98
CA VAL A 290 27.51 13.04 7.24
C VAL A 290 27.99 13.05 8.70
N LEU A 291 27.08 13.04 9.68
CA LEU A 291 27.39 13.24 11.10
C LEU A 291 28.19 12.10 11.77
N PRO A 292 27.96 10.81 11.44
CA PRO A 292 28.71 9.68 12.01
C PRO A 292 30.22 9.81 11.84
N ARG A 293 30.65 10.52 10.79
CA ARG A 293 32.03 10.95 10.56
C ARG A 293 32.73 11.49 11.80
N ARG A 294 32.04 12.34 12.58
CA ARG A 294 32.65 13.14 13.64
C ARG A 294 32.48 12.59 15.04
N SER A 295 31.47 11.76 15.28
CA SER A 295 30.96 11.52 16.63
C SER A 295 30.78 10.07 17.06
N ASN A 296 30.94 9.09 16.14
CA ASN A 296 30.92 7.62 16.30
C ASN A 296 29.88 6.95 15.38
N ASP A 297 30.24 5.82 14.75
CA ASP A 297 29.40 5.14 13.73
C ASP A 297 28.07 4.63 14.29
N PHE A 298 27.96 4.45 15.61
CA PHE A 298 26.71 4.06 16.26
C PHE A 298 25.59 5.10 16.15
N LEU A 299 25.90 6.38 15.87
CA LEU A 299 24.88 7.42 15.67
C LEU A 299 24.10 7.29 14.35
N VAL A 300 24.59 6.51 13.37
CA VAL A 300 23.89 6.30 12.09
C VAL A 300 22.50 5.72 12.31
N TRP A 301 22.43 4.65 13.11
CA TRP A 301 21.20 3.89 13.34
C TRP A 301 20.07 4.70 13.99
N PRO A 302 20.28 5.43 15.11
CA PRO A 302 19.24 6.27 15.68
C PRO A 302 18.85 7.42 14.74
N LEU A 303 19.77 7.98 13.95
CA LEU A 303 19.45 9.03 12.98
C LEU A 303 18.59 8.50 11.82
N LEU A 304 18.93 7.32 11.27
CA LEU A 304 18.12 6.65 10.25
C LEU A 304 16.75 6.24 10.80
N ALA A 305 16.69 5.71 12.02
CA ALA A 305 15.43 5.37 12.68
C ALA A 305 14.57 6.62 12.91
N LEU A 306 15.19 7.73 13.32
CA LEU A 306 14.51 9.02 13.49
C LEU A 306 13.99 9.57 12.15
N ALA A 307 14.79 9.49 11.08
CA ALA A 307 14.39 9.90 9.74
C ALA A 307 13.22 9.04 9.22
N ALA A 308 13.30 7.71 9.39
CA ALA A 308 12.24 6.78 9.01
C ALA A 308 10.95 7.05 9.79
N CYS A 309 11.05 7.21 11.12
CA CYS A 309 9.92 7.60 11.97
C CYS A 309 9.30 8.91 11.49
N PHE A 310 10.11 9.93 11.24
CA PHE A 310 9.65 11.23 10.74
C PHE A 310 8.93 11.12 9.39
N LEU A 311 9.45 10.33 8.44
CA LEU A 311 8.80 10.09 7.15
C LEU A 311 7.47 9.34 7.30
N VAL A 312 7.37 8.37 8.21
CA VAL A 312 6.12 7.68 8.52
C VAL A 312 5.09 8.65 9.12
N LEU A 313 5.51 9.51 10.04
CA LEU A 313 4.65 10.52 10.63
C LEU A 313 4.15 11.52 9.57
N LEU A 314 5.02 11.95 8.66
CA LEU A 314 4.67 12.81 7.54
C LEU A 314 3.69 12.10 6.59
N LEU A 315 3.91 10.81 6.31
CA LEU A 315 3.01 9.98 5.51
C LEU A 315 1.61 9.88 6.13
N LEU A 316 1.51 9.62 7.44
CA LEU A 316 0.23 9.55 8.15
C LEU A 316 -0.53 10.88 8.05
N GLU A 317 0.18 12.00 8.20
CA GLU A 317 -0.43 13.33 8.06
C GLU A 317 -0.89 13.57 6.61
N ILE A 318 -0.08 13.20 5.61
CA ILE A 318 -0.44 13.28 4.18
C ILE A 318 -1.70 12.46 3.87
N VAL A 319 -1.80 11.23 4.38
CA VAL A 319 -2.99 10.36 4.25
C VAL A 319 -4.22 11.04 4.83
N HIS A 320 -4.08 11.66 6.00
CA HIS A 320 -5.17 12.37 6.66
C HIS A 320 -5.72 13.56 5.86
N TYR A 321 -4.86 14.22 5.07
CA TYR A 321 -5.29 15.27 4.14
C TYR A 321 -6.21 14.77 3.01
N GLY A 322 -6.43 13.46 2.89
CA GLY A 322 -7.29 12.87 1.87
C GLY A 322 -6.55 12.68 0.55
N SER A 323 -5.23 12.43 0.63
CA SER A 323 -4.36 12.22 -0.51
C SER A 323 -4.82 11.06 -1.39
N ARG A 324 -4.50 11.15 -2.68
CA ARG A 324 -4.73 10.04 -3.62
C ARG A 324 -3.66 8.99 -3.43
N VAL A 325 -4.03 7.72 -3.62
CA VAL A 325 -3.12 6.57 -3.54
C VAL A 325 -1.85 6.77 -4.36
N GLY A 326 -1.92 7.40 -5.53
CA GLY A 326 -0.74 7.69 -6.35
C GLY A 326 0.31 8.60 -5.68
N PHE A 327 -0.12 9.60 -4.90
CA PHE A 327 0.84 10.45 -4.15
C PHE A 327 1.48 9.68 -3.01
N LEU A 328 0.74 8.76 -2.38
CA LEU A 328 1.25 7.90 -1.32
C LEU A 328 2.35 6.97 -1.84
N THR A 329 2.15 6.32 -2.99
CA THR A 329 3.18 5.44 -3.57
C THR A 329 4.44 6.20 -3.97
N LEU A 330 4.30 7.38 -4.58
CA LEU A 330 5.46 8.21 -4.93
C LEU A 330 6.19 8.74 -3.68
N PHE A 331 5.46 9.06 -2.61
CA PHE A 331 6.06 9.44 -1.33
C PHE A 331 6.88 8.29 -0.72
N VAL A 332 6.32 7.08 -0.68
CA VAL A 332 7.04 5.90 -0.18
C VAL A 332 8.30 5.64 -1.01
N LEU A 333 8.19 5.72 -2.34
CA LEU A 333 9.33 5.55 -3.23
C LEU A 333 10.42 6.60 -2.98
N GLY A 334 10.04 7.86 -2.81
CA GLY A 334 10.97 8.95 -2.46
C GLY A 334 11.65 8.71 -1.11
N GLY A 335 10.91 8.22 -0.12
CA GLY A 335 11.44 7.85 1.19
C GLY A 335 12.48 6.72 1.11
N ILE A 336 12.21 5.69 0.29
CA ILE A 336 13.17 4.61 0.04
C ILE A 336 14.46 5.14 -0.59
N CYS A 337 14.36 5.99 -1.63
CA CYS A 337 15.53 6.59 -2.27
C CYS A 337 16.38 7.40 -1.27
N VAL A 338 15.73 8.17 -0.38
CA VAL A 338 16.42 8.94 0.66
C VAL A 338 17.08 8.04 1.70
N ALA A 339 16.44 6.92 2.08
CA ALA A 339 17.02 5.94 2.99
C ALA A 339 18.25 5.24 2.39
N ILE A 340 18.17 4.85 1.11
CA ILE A 340 19.30 4.27 0.36
C ILE A 340 20.46 5.28 0.29
N MET A 341 20.18 6.56 -0.01
CA MET A 341 21.19 7.61 0.01
C MET A 341 21.85 7.75 1.39
N GLY A 342 21.07 7.76 2.47
CA GLY A 342 21.59 7.85 3.83
C GLY A 342 22.52 6.69 4.18
N TRP A 343 22.13 5.47 3.80
CA TRP A 343 22.92 4.26 4.05
C TRP A 343 24.19 4.19 3.18
N GLN A 344 24.04 4.26 1.86
CA GLN A 344 25.17 4.17 0.92
C GLN A 344 26.12 5.35 1.08
N GLY A 345 25.58 6.55 1.29
CA GLY A 345 26.37 7.74 1.56
C GLY A 345 27.24 7.61 2.81
N HIS A 346 26.74 6.97 3.88
CA HIS A 346 27.53 6.69 5.07
C HIS A 346 28.70 5.74 4.76
N GLN A 347 28.44 4.62 4.08
CA GLN A 347 29.46 3.63 3.73
C GLN A 347 30.56 4.26 2.85
N GLU A 348 30.17 4.94 1.77
CA GLU A 348 31.11 5.56 0.83
C GLU A 348 31.91 6.70 1.47
N LEU A 349 31.29 7.55 2.29
CA LEU A 349 32.00 8.63 3.01
C LEU A 349 32.99 8.06 4.04
N ALA A 350 32.56 7.07 4.82
CA ALA A 350 33.42 6.45 5.82
C ALA A 350 34.64 5.79 5.19
N LEU A 351 34.45 5.06 4.08
CA LEU A 351 35.54 4.45 3.34
C LEU A 351 36.45 5.50 2.70
N ARG A 352 35.90 6.56 2.07
CA ARG A 352 36.71 7.62 1.44
C ARG A 352 37.63 8.36 2.40
N GLU A 353 37.20 8.56 3.64
CA GLU A 353 37.95 9.37 4.61
C GLU A 353 38.92 8.58 5.47
N ARG A 354 38.56 7.34 5.83
CA ARG A 354 39.38 6.47 6.67
C ARG A 354 40.15 5.43 5.87
N GLY A 355 39.80 5.27 4.59
CA GLY A 355 40.30 4.20 3.77
C GLY A 355 41.78 4.36 3.47
N GLU A 356 42.46 3.23 3.47
CA GLU A 356 43.86 3.12 3.09
C GLU A 356 44.00 2.08 1.98
N TRP A 357 45.01 2.28 1.13
CA TRP A 357 45.38 1.29 0.13
C TRP A 357 46.22 0.20 0.77
N ALA A 358 45.84 -1.05 0.59
CA ALA A 358 46.67 -2.20 0.94
C ALA A 358 46.58 -3.28 -0.13
N THR A 359 47.60 -4.12 -0.18
CA THR A 359 47.55 -5.35 -0.95
C THR A 359 46.90 -6.42 -0.08
N ALA A 360 45.83 -7.04 -0.55
CA ALA A 360 45.25 -8.21 0.11
C ALA A 360 45.23 -9.41 -0.82
N GLU A 361 45.37 -10.56 -0.20
CA GLU A 361 45.26 -11.88 -0.79
C GLU A 361 43.84 -12.41 -0.56
N ILE A 362 43.23 -12.97 -1.60
CA ILE A 362 41.93 -13.63 -1.48
C ILE A 362 42.13 -14.98 -0.78
N VAL A 363 41.52 -15.15 0.39
CA VAL A 363 41.63 -16.39 1.19
C VAL A 363 40.49 -17.34 0.88
N SER A 364 39.28 -16.80 0.76
CA SER A 364 38.10 -17.59 0.48
C SER A 364 37.18 -16.84 -0.46
N LYS A 365 36.52 -17.59 -1.34
CA LYS A 365 35.54 -17.06 -2.28
C LYS A 365 34.21 -17.74 -2.00
N ARG A 366 33.17 -16.93 -1.80
CA ARG A 366 31.79 -17.39 -1.64
C ARG A 366 30.96 -16.84 -2.79
N SER A 367 30.44 -17.73 -3.61
CA SER A 367 29.46 -17.40 -4.65
C SER A 367 28.07 -17.78 -4.14
N PRO A 368 27.31 -16.85 -3.53
CA PRO A 368 25.94 -17.15 -3.13
C PRO A 368 25.07 -17.45 -4.36
N ALA A 369 23.98 -18.19 -4.17
CA ALA A 369 23.07 -18.54 -5.27
C ALA A 369 22.39 -17.33 -5.95
N ARG A 370 22.37 -16.17 -5.27
CA ARG A 370 21.95 -14.86 -5.77
C ARG A 370 22.78 -13.79 -5.08
N GLY A 371 23.17 -12.74 -5.81
CA GLY A 371 24.10 -11.70 -5.36
C GLY A 371 25.48 -11.85 -5.99
N GLY A 372 26.34 -10.85 -5.81
CA GLY A 372 27.69 -10.86 -6.37
C GLY A 372 28.56 -11.89 -5.66
N THR A 373 29.61 -12.38 -6.31
CA THR A 373 30.60 -13.20 -5.61
C THR A 373 31.33 -12.35 -4.57
N THR A 374 31.39 -12.84 -3.33
CA THR A 374 32.06 -12.16 -2.22
C THR A 374 33.31 -12.92 -1.80
N CYS A 375 34.37 -12.19 -1.51
CA CYS A 375 35.67 -12.74 -1.16
C CYS A 375 36.08 -12.28 0.23
N GLU A 376 36.52 -13.23 1.02
CA GLU A 376 37.26 -12.96 2.23
C GLU A 376 38.71 -12.65 1.86
N VAL A 377 39.19 -11.51 2.34
CA VAL A 377 40.51 -10.99 1.98
C VAL A 377 41.37 -10.88 3.23
N ARG A 378 42.65 -11.20 3.06
CA ARG A 378 43.69 -11.09 4.09
C ARG A 378 44.74 -10.11 3.64
N LEU A 379 44.99 -9.10 4.46
CA LEU A 379 46.02 -8.10 4.20
C LEU A 379 47.39 -8.79 4.14
N VAL A 380 48.18 -8.52 3.10
CA VAL A 380 49.48 -9.15 2.90
C VAL A 380 50.50 -8.63 3.91
N ASP A 381 50.44 -7.35 4.23
CA ASP A 381 51.43 -6.69 5.10
C ASP A 381 51.29 -7.12 6.57
N ASP A 382 50.06 -7.20 7.07
CA ASP A 382 49.77 -7.52 8.48
C ASP A 382 49.26 -8.95 8.71
N GLY A 383 48.96 -9.71 7.64
CA GLY A 383 48.37 -11.05 7.72
C GLY A 383 46.95 -11.10 8.29
N ARG A 384 46.31 -9.95 8.59
CA ARG A 384 44.97 -9.84 9.18
C ARG A 384 43.88 -10.10 8.14
N THR A 385 42.92 -10.96 8.47
CA THR A 385 41.68 -11.13 7.68
C THR A 385 40.69 -10.01 8.00
N LEU A 386 40.09 -9.44 6.96
CA LEU A 386 39.01 -8.46 7.13
C LEU A 386 37.70 -9.19 7.45
N SER A 387 36.95 -8.72 8.44
CA SER A 387 35.62 -9.25 8.78
C SER A 387 34.59 -8.88 7.71
N GLN A 388 34.78 -7.73 7.05
CA GLN A 388 33.99 -7.35 5.90
C GLN A 388 34.54 -7.99 4.62
N ARG A 389 33.64 -8.48 3.79
CA ARG A 389 34.01 -9.16 2.54
C ARG A 389 34.12 -8.16 1.40
N LEU A 390 35.12 -8.37 0.55
CA LEU A 390 35.18 -7.71 -0.75
C LEU A 390 34.09 -8.29 -1.62
N ALA A 391 33.41 -7.45 -2.37
CA ALA A 391 32.32 -7.88 -3.22
C ALA A 391 32.68 -7.75 -4.71
N SER A 392 31.91 -8.43 -5.56
CA SER A 392 32.17 -8.64 -6.99
C SER A 392 33.59 -9.16 -7.25
N CYS A 393 33.94 -10.36 -6.77
CA CYS A 393 35.26 -10.99 -6.98
C CYS A 393 35.23 -12.16 -7.98
N GLU A 394 34.44 -12.02 -9.05
CA GLU A 394 34.14 -13.13 -9.96
C GLU A 394 35.36 -13.60 -10.73
N ARG A 395 36.25 -12.67 -11.09
CA ARG A 395 37.40 -12.92 -11.98
C ARG A 395 38.64 -13.38 -11.23
N GLU A 396 38.66 -13.16 -9.92
CA GLU A 396 39.81 -13.41 -9.07
C GLU A 396 39.69 -14.79 -8.39
N GLY A 397 40.82 -15.49 -8.32
CA GLY A 397 40.99 -16.78 -7.68
C GLY A 397 41.46 -16.66 -6.23
N VAL A 398 41.31 -17.76 -5.48
CA VAL A 398 41.92 -17.86 -4.15
C VAL A 398 43.44 -17.85 -4.31
N GLY A 399 44.13 -17.02 -3.51
CA GLY A 399 45.57 -16.76 -3.59
C GLY A 399 45.94 -15.56 -4.45
N ASP A 400 44.99 -15.00 -5.22
CA ASP A 400 45.25 -13.79 -5.99
C ASP A 400 45.46 -12.59 -5.07
N ARG A 401 46.44 -11.74 -5.42
CA ARG A 401 46.75 -10.50 -4.72
C ARG A 401 46.22 -9.33 -5.51
N LEU A 402 45.44 -8.49 -4.86
CA LEU A 402 44.90 -7.28 -5.47
C LEU A 402 45.07 -6.06 -4.55
N PRO A 403 45.29 -4.87 -5.12
CA PRO A 403 45.19 -3.63 -4.37
C PRO A 403 43.71 -3.38 -4.07
N LEU A 404 43.41 -3.08 -2.81
CA LEU A 404 42.08 -2.65 -2.36
C LEU A 404 42.18 -1.45 -1.44
N PHE A 405 41.11 -0.69 -1.44
CA PHE A 405 40.87 0.41 -0.54
C PHE A 405 39.97 -0.07 0.60
N TYR A 406 40.48 -0.13 1.82
CA TYR A 406 39.77 -0.69 2.97
C TYR A 406 39.76 0.25 4.17
N ASP A 407 38.75 0.11 5.04
CA ASP A 407 38.73 0.80 6.33
C ASP A 407 39.64 0.04 7.32
N PRO A 408 40.71 0.65 7.88
CA PRO A 408 41.58 0.03 8.87
C PRO A 408 40.83 -0.47 10.12
N ARG A 409 39.67 0.14 10.42
CA ARG A 409 38.78 -0.25 11.52
C ARG A 409 37.82 -1.39 11.17
N ASP A 410 37.81 -1.83 9.91
CA ASP A 410 37.04 -2.98 9.44
C ASP A 410 35.52 -2.87 9.72
N ARG A 411 35.00 -1.65 9.63
CA ARG A 411 33.56 -1.33 9.85
C ARG A 411 32.76 -1.21 8.56
N VAL A 412 33.44 -1.03 7.44
CA VAL A 412 32.88 -0.81 6.12
C VAL A 412 33.53 -1.79 5.16
N ALA A 413 32.77 -2.29 4.19
CA ALA A 413 33.27 -3.22 3.20
C ALA A 413 34.41 -2.60 2.37
N PRO A 414 35.48 -3.35 2.08
CA PRO A 414 36.56 -2.88 1.21
C PRO A 414 36.05 -2.72 -0.23
N ALA A 415 36.66 -1.80 -0.98
CA ALA A 415 36.35 -1.54 -2.38
C ALA A 415 37.62 -1.62 -3.25
N ARG A 416 37.45 -1.87 -4.55
CA ARG A 416 38.56 -1.89 -5.52
C ARG A 416 39.11 -0.50 -5.80
N ASP A 417 38.26 0.51 -5.70
CA ASP A 417 38.56 1.90 -6.01
C ASP A 417 38.06 2.83 -4.89
N VAL A 418 38.58 4.06 -4.88
CA VAL A 418 38.08 5.10 -3.98
C VAL A 418 36.63 5.43 -4.36
N PRO A 419 35.67 5.31 -3.44
CA PRO A 419 34.26 5.47 -3.76
C PRO A 419 33.92 6.90 -4.22
N THR A 420 33.06 6.99 -5.24
CA THR A 420 32.56 8.26 -5.78
C THR A 420 31.18 8.58 -5.23
N LEU A 421 31.03 9.76 -4.60
CA LEU A 421 29.76 10.21 -3.99
C LEU A 421 28.63 10.53 -4.99
N ALA A 422 28.80 10.23 -6.28
CA ALA A 422 27.86 10.57 -7.34
C ALA A 422 26.55 9.79 -7.22
N LEU A 423 26.61 8.50 -6.88
CA LEU A 423 25.43 7.64 -6.75
C LEU A 423 24.56 8.05 -5.55
N PRO A 424 25.09 8.18 -4.32
CA PRO A 424 24.31 8.69 -3.19
C PRO A 424 23.72 10.08 -3.46
N ALA A 425 24.50 10.99 -4.06
CA ALA A 425 24.00 12.33 -4.40
C ALA A 425 22.83 12.28 -5.39
N GLY A 426 22.89 11.41 -6.40
CA GLY A 426 21.80 11.20 -7.36
C GLY A 426 20.53 10.68 -6.68
N PHE A 427 20.63 9.65 -5.84
CA PHE A 427 19.49 9.11 -5.08
C PHE A 427 18.90 10.13 -4.11
N GLY A 428 19.75 10.90 -3.43
CA GLY A 428 19.32 11.98 -2.55
C GLY A 428 18.56 13.07 -3.30
N GLY A 429 19.07 13.51 -4.45
CA GLY A 429 18.45 14.53 -5.30
C GLY A 429 17.08 14.08 -5.84
N VAL A 430 17.02 12.86 -6.42
CA VAL A 430 15.78 12.31 -6.97
C VAL A 430 14.77 12.02 -5.85
N GLY A 431 15.20 11.35 -4.79
CA GLY A 431 14.35 11.00 -3.65
C GLY A 431 13.79 12.22 -2.94
N GLY A 432 14.65 13.21 -2.64
CA GLY A 432 14.24 14.47 -2.02
C GLY A 432 13.28 15.28 -2.88
N SER A 433 13.55 15.38 -4.19
CA SER A 433 12.66 16.08 -5.13
C SER A 433 11.30 15.38 -5.24
N LEU A 434 11.29 14.05 -5.31
CA LEU A 434 10.07 13.25 -5.37
C LEU A 434 9.24 13.42 -4.09
N LEU A 435 9.86 13.34 -2.91
CA LEU A 435 9.19 13.60 -1.63
C LEU A 435 8.59 15.01 -1.58
N LEU A 436 9.34 16.02 -2.00
CA LEU A 436 8.88 17.41 -1.95
C LEU A 436 7.69 17.64 -2.90
N ILE A 437 7.82 17.24 -4.17
CA ILE A 437 6.77 17.43 -5.18
C ILE A 437 5.50 16.68 -4.77
N THR A 438 5.63 15.44 -4.30
CA THR A 438 4.48 14.60 -3.93
C THR A 438 3.78 15.13 -2.68
N THR A 439 4.54 15.57 -1.67
CA THR A 439 4.01 16.19 -0.47
C THR A 439 3.25 17.47 -0.81
N LEU A 440 3.85 18.37 -1.59
CA LEU A 440 3.22 19.62 -2.02
C LEU A 440 1.98 19.38 -2.87
N ALA A 441 2.05 18.48 -3.86
CA ALA A 441 0.91 18.14 -4.71
C ALA A 441 -0.24 17.54 -3.89
N SER A 442 0.09 16.69 -2.91
CA SER A 442 -0.88 16.06 -2.03
C SER A 442 -1.56 17.07 -1.09
N VAL A 443 -0.78 17.92 -0.42
CA VAL A 443 -1.31 18.98 0.46
C VAL A 443 -2.17 19.96 -0.36
N ASN A 444 -1.74 20.30 -1.57
CA ASN A 444 -2.50 21.17 -2.47
C ASN A 444 -3.83 20.56 -2.92
N ASP A 445 -3.85 19.29 -3.37
CA ASP A 445 -5.08 18.57 -3.76
C ASP A 445 -6.02 18.43 -2.55
N GLY A 446 -5.47 18.06 -1.38
CA GLY A 446 -6.22 17.93 -0.13
C GLY A 446 -6.85 19.25 0.31
N HIS A 447 -6.10 20.36 0.28
CA HIS A 447 -6.63 21.69 0.62
C HIS A 447 -7.69 22.16 -0.37
N THR A 448 -7.48 21.95 -1.68
CA THR A 448 -8.46 22.33 -2.71
C THR A 448 -9.75 21.54 -2.54
N ARG A 449 -9.64 20.24 -2.21
CA ARG A 449 -10.79 19.36 -1.98
C ARG A 449 -11.56 19.72 -0.72
N ARG A 450 -10.88 20.01 0.39
CA ARG A 450 -11.52 20.48 1.63
C ARG A 450 -12.24 21.81 1.43
N ARG A 451 -11.67 22.73 0.63
CA ARG A 451 -12.34 23.98 0.24
C ARG A 451 -13.60 23.74 -0.58
N ARG A 452 -13.57 22.82 -1.55
CA ARG A 452 -14.76 22.44 -2.34
C ARG A 452 -15.88 21.77 -1.54
N LEU A 453 -15.53 21.18 -0.40
CA LEU A 453 -16.47 20.54 0.53
C LEU A 453 -16.89 21.48 1.67
N ASP A 454 -16.53 22.77 1.61
CA ASP A 454 -16.81 23.76 2.66
C ASP A 454 -16.42 23.30 4.07
N LEU A 455 -15.33 22.52 4.15
CA LEU A 455 -14.76 22.03 5.42
C LEU A 455 -13.76 23.03 6.02
N ILE A 456 -13.41 24.08 5.27
CA ILE A 456 -12.48 25.14 5.67
C ILE A 456 -13.31 26.39 5.97
N GLY A 457 -13.17 26.96 7.16
CA GLY A 457 -13.90 28.18 7.57
C GLY A 457 -15.16 27.95 8.40
N GLN A 458 -15.60 26.70 8.63
CA GLN A 458 -16.68 26.37 9.56
C GLN A 458 -16.21 26.18 11.01
N ALA A 459 -15.09 26.79 11.39
CA ALA A 459 -14.74 26.87 12.80
C ALA A 459 -15.74 27.83 13.46
N ALA A 460 -16.65 27.25 14.25
CA ALA A 460 -17.53 27.93 15.20
C ALA A 460 -16.75 28.85 16.14
#